data_AF-A0A5B8CEH2-F1
#
_entry.id   AF-A0A5B8CEH2-F1
#
_cell.length_a   1.000
_cell.length_b   1.000
_cell.length_c   1.000
_cell.angle_alpha   90.00
_cell.angle_beta   90.00
_cell.angle_gamma   90.00
#
_symmetry.space_group_name_H-M   'P 1'
#
loop_
_entity.id
_entity.type
_entity.pdbx_description
1 polymer ?
#
loop_
_entity_poly.entity_id
_entity_poly.type
_entity_poly.pdbx_seq_one_letter_code
_entity_poly.pdbx_strand_id
1 'polypeptide(L)'
;MPKILAALYLLLMVAAGWRLFTMSWSRALKIAAGVAMVVPIPMLFLLPALVQPDRPFADLLCAIGIALMLGGGVSLLGGVTGAWFKARKA
;
A
#
# COMPACT_ATOMS: atom_id res chain seq x y z
N MET A 1 9.78 -17.91 2.19
CA MET A 1 8.66 -17.34 2.98
C MET A 1 8.49 -15.82 2.82
N PRO A 2 9.49 -14.93 3.01
CA PRO A 2 9.26 -13.48 2.98
C PRO A 2 8.79 -12.93 1.62
N LYS A 3 9.29 -13.49 0.51
CA LYS A 3 8.86 -13.13 -0.85
C LYS A 3 7.36 -13.37 -1.11
N ILE A 4 6.80 -14.43 -0.51
CA ILE A 4 5.38 -14.78 -0.67
C ILE A 4 4.51 -13.76 0.06
N LEU A 5 4.90 -13.37 1.28
CA LEU A 5 4.18 -12.34 2.05
C LEU A 5 4.19 -10.99 1.35
N ALA A 6 5.33 -10.58 0.78
CA ALA A 6 5.42 -9.36 -0.01
C ALA A 6 4.52 -9.41 -1.26
N ALA A 7 4.58 -10.50 -2.02
CA ALA A 7 3.71 -10.69 -3.19
C ALA A 7 2.22 -10.66 -2.81
N LEU A 8 1.86 -11.33 -1.72
CA LEU A 8 0.49 -11.34 -1.21
C LEU A 8 0.03 -9.94 -0.81
N TYR A 9 0.86 -9.19 -0.09
CA TYR A 9 0.58 -7.79 0.26
C TYR A 9 0.29 -6.94 -0.99
N LEU A 10 1.15 -7.02 -2.00
CA LEU A 10 0.98 -6.26 -3.24
C LEU A 10 -0.30 -6.67 -3.99
N LEU A 11 -0.58 -7.97 -4.12
CA LEU A 11 -1.80 -8.48 -4.75
C LEU A 11 -3.06 -8.04 -4.01
N LEU A 12 -3.03 -8.03 -2.68
CA LEU A 12 -4.14 -7.53 -1.85
C LEU A 12 -4.35 -6.03 -2.06
N MET A 13 -3.27 -5.24 -2.21
CA MET A 13 -3.39 -3.81 -2.52
C MET A 13 -4.00 -3.58 -3.91
N VAL A 14 -3.63 -4.37 -4.92
CA VAL A 14 -4.27 -4.34 -6.25
C VAL A 14 -5.78 -4.64 -6.13
N ALA A 15 -6.14 -5.72 -5.42
CA ALA A 15 -7.54 -6.08 -5.21
C ALA A 15 -8.32 -4.99 -4.45
N ALA A 16 -7.70 -4.37 -3.43
CA ALA A 16 -8.28 -3.27 -2.68
C ALA A 16 -8.51 -2.03 -3.56
N GLY A 17 -7.53 -1.66 -4.39
CA GLY A 17 -7.65 -0.56 -5.35
C GLY A 17 -8.78 -0.78 -6.35
N TRP A 18 -8.89 -2.00 -6.89
CA TRP A 18 -10.00 -2.38 -7.75
C TRP A 18 -11.35 -2.22 -7.02
N ARG A 19 -11.44 -2.72 -5.78
CA ARG A 19 -12.67 -2.65 -4.98
C ARG A 19 -13.06 -1.19 -4.69
N LEU A 20 -12.10 -0.35 -4.28
CA LEU A 20 -12.33 1.07 -4.02
C LEU A 20 -12.85 1.81 -5.25
N PHE A 21 -12.37 1.46 -6.46
CA PHE A 21 -12.91 2.04 -7.69
C PHE A 21 -14.40 1.73 -7.85
N THR A 22 -14.81 0.47 -7.64
CA THR A 22 -16.20 0.02 -7.81
C THR A 22 -17.19 0.51 -6.74
N MET A 23 -16.71 1.00 -5.60
CA MET A 23 -17.58 1.52 -4.54
C MET A 23 -18.18 2.89 -4.92
N SER A 24 -19.41 3.16 -4.49
CA SER A 24 -20.12 4.44 -4.71
C SER A 24 -19.68 5.56 -3.75
N TRP A 25 -18.58 5.37 -3.03
CA TRP A 25 -18.05 6.33 -2.07
C TRP A 25 -17.55 7.61 -2.73
N SER A 26 -17.54 8.71 -1.97
CA SER A 26 -16.92 9.96 -2.40
C SER A 26 -15.42 9.76 -2.64
N ARG A 27 -14.82 10.57 -3.53
CA ARG A 27 -13.38 10.50 -3.80
C ARG A 27 -12.53 10.67 -2.54
N ALA A 28 -12.94 11.60 -1.66
CA ALA A 28 -12.27 11.83 -0.39
C ALA A 28 -12.26 10.57 0.50
N LEU A 29 -13.40 9.88 0.62
CA LEU A 29 -13.49 8.67 1.42
C LEU A 29 -12.67 7.52 0.83
N LYS A 30 -12.60 7.40 -0.51
CA LYS A 30 -11.72 6.43 -1.18
C LYS A 30 -10.24 6.69 -0.91
N ILE A 31 -9.82 7.96 -0.96
CA ILE A 31 -8.44 8.36 -0.65
C ILE A 31 -8.13 8.05 0.82
N ALA A 32 -9.00 8.45 1.75
CA ALA A 32 -8.83 8.18 3.17
C ALA A 32 -8.71 6.66 3.45
N ALA A 33 -9.57 5.85 2.83
CA ALA A 33 -9.51 4.39 2.95
C ALA A 33 -8.21 3.82 2.36
N GLY A 34 -7.77 4.31 1.20
CA GLY A 34 -6.50 3.90 0.60
C GLY A 34 -5.30 4.21 1.51
N VAL A 35 -5.26 5.41 2.09
CA VAL A 35 -4.24 5.80 3.07
C VAL A 35 -4.29 4.90 4.31
N ALA A 36 -5.47 4.68 4.87
CA ALA A 36 -5.66 3.83 6.05
C ALA A 36 -5.29 2.36 5.79
N MET A 37 -5.38 1.87 4.56
CA MET A 37 -4.95 0.53 4.18
C MET A 37 -3.43 0.42 4.00
N VAL A 38 -2.80 1.42 3.37
CA VAL A 38 -1.38 1.36 3.04
C VAL A 38 -0.50 1.71 4.23
N VAL A 39 -0.81 2.77 4.99
CA VAL A 39 0.11 3.39 5.97
C VAL A 39 0.44 2.53 7.21
N PRO A 40 -0.51 1.80 7.84
CA PRO A 40 -0.23 1.16 9.13
C PRO A 40 0.90 0.13 9.09
N ILE A 41 0.96 -0.70 8.05
CA ILE A 41 1.95 -1.79 7.93
C ILE A 41 3.37 -1.24 7.75
N PRO A 42 3.67 -0.35 6.78
CA PRO A 42 4.95 0.37 6.68
C PRO A 42 5.36 1.08 7.96
N MET A 43 4.40 1.68 8.68
CA MET A 43 4.69 2.41 9.92
C MET A 43 5.24 1.52 11.04
N LEU A 44 4.92 0.21 11.04
CA LEU A 44 5.53 -0.74 11.99
C LEU A 44 7.06 -0.85 11.81
N PHE A 45 7.57 -0.53 10.61
CA PHE A 45 9.00 -0.53 10.31
C PHE A 45 9.60 0.88 10.37
N LEU A 46 8.87 1.89 9.88
CA LEU A 46 9.35 3.28 9.87
C LEU A 46 9.44 3.89 11.27
N LEU A 47 8.43 3.70 12.12
CA LEU A 47 8.43 4.31 13.46
C LEU A 47 9.65 3.93 14.30
N PRO A 48 10.03 2.65 14.47
CA PRO A 48 11.23 2.34 15.24
C PRO A 48 12.51 2.92 14.60
N ALA A 49 12.62 2.94 13.27
CA ALA A 49 13.75 3.53 12.56
C ALA A 49 13.85 5.06 12.76
N LEU A 50 12.71 5.76 12.79
CA LEU A 50 12.65 7.22 12.97
C LEU A 50 12.83 7.66 14.43
N VAL A 51 12.31 6.87 15.37
CA VAL A 51 12.37 7.20 16.81
C VAL A 51 13.73 6.83 17.39
N GLN A 52 14.39 5.79 16.89
CA GLN A 52 15.69 5.32 17.39
C GLN A 52 16.68 5.09 16.22
N PRO A 53 17.13 6.17 15.55
CA PRO A 53 17.97 6.05 14.36
C PRO A 53 19.34 5.41 14.61
N ASP A 54 19.88 5.52 15.83
CA ASP A 54 21.20 4.97 16.18
C ASP A 54 21.18 3.46 16.50
N ARG A 55 20.00 2.82 16.48
CA ARG A 55 19.87 1.39 16.76
C ARG A 55 20.34 0.55 15.56
N PRO A 56 20.90 -0.65 15.81
CA PRO A 56 21.21 -1.58 14.74
C PRO A 56 20.00 -1.81 13.82
N PHE A 57 20.23 -1.85 12.52
CA PHE A 57 19.21 -2.08 11.47
C PHE A 57 18.20 -0.95 11.23
N ALA A 58 18.37 0.25 11.80
CA ALA A 58 17.48 1.39 11.53
C ALA A 58 17.35 1.68 10.02
N ASP A 59 18.46 1.68 9.27
CA ASP A 59 18.45 1.87 7.81
C ASP A 59 17.67 0.78 7.07
N LEU A 60 17.80 -0.48 7.50
CA LEU A 60 17.09 -1.61 6.91
C LEU A 60 15.58 -1.50 7.17
N LEU A 61 15.19 -1.19 8.41
CA LEU A 61 13.79 -0.96 8.78
C LEU A 61 13.20 0.21 7.99
N CYS A 62 13.94 1.29 7.83
CA CYS A 62 13.56 2.43 7.02
C CYS A 62 13.35 2.02 5.55
N ALA A 63 14.30 1.30 4.96
CA ALA A 63 14.22 0.82 3.58
C ALA A 63 13.01 -0.11 3.35
N ILE A 64 12.76 -1.04 4.27
CA ILE A 64 11.60 -1.95 4.22
C ILE A 64 10.30 -1.15 4.30
N GLY A 65 10.20 -0.22 5.25
CA GLY A 65 9.04 0.64 5.42
C GLY A 65 8.73 1.47 4.17
N ILE A 66 9.75 2.13 3.60
CA ILE A 66 9.61 2.89 2.35
C ILE A 66 9.19 1.98 1.19
N ALA A 67 9.84 0.82 1.04
CA ALA A 67 9.52 -0.11 -0.04
C ALA A 67 8.07 -0.61 0.04
N LEU A 68 7.57 -0.92 1.25
CA LEU A 68 6.18 -1.32 1.45
C LEU A 68 5.21 -0.16 1.19
N MET A 69 5.54 1.05 1.64
CA MET A 69 4.70 2.24 1.42
C MET A 69 4.53 2.53 -0.07
N LEU A 70 5.64 2.57 -0.82
CA LEU A 70 5.63 2.84 -2.25
C LEU A 70 5.03 1.67 -3.04
N GLY A 71 5.45 0.44 -2.74
CA GLY A 71 4.95 -0.75 -3.42
C GLY A 71 3.46 -0.97 -3.21
N GLY A 72 2.97 -0.79 -1.98
CA GLY A 72 1.55 -0.86 -1.65
C GLY A 72 0.74 0.24 -2.32
N GLY A 73 1.22 1.49 -2.27
CA GLY A 73 0.57 2.62 -2.93
C GLY A 73 0.47 2.45 -4.45
N VAL A 74 1.56 2.07 -5.11
CA VAL A 74 1.59 1.80 -6.56
C VAL A 74 0.67 0.64 -6.92
N SER A 75 0.68 -0.44 -6.13
CA SER A 75 -0.19 -1.60 -6.35
C SER A 75 -1.68 -1.22 -6.22
N LEU A 76 -2.03 -0.42 -5.22
CA LEU A 76 -3.39 0.09 -5.04
C LEU A 76 -3.83 0.95 -6.23
N LEU A 77 -2.99 1.86 -6.70
CA LEU A 77 -3.25 2.63 -7.93
C LEU A 77 -3.36 1.73 -9.16
N GLY A 78 -2.56 0.67 -9.25
CA GLY A 78 -2.66 -0.37 -10.27
C GLY A 78 -4.05 -1.04 -10.31
N GLY A 79 -4.62 -1.34 -9.14
CA GLY A 79 -5.97 -1.85 -9.03
C GLY A 79 -7.04 -0.88 -9.51
N VAL A 80 -6.94 0.39 -9.12
CA VAL A 80 -7.86 1.46 -9.54
C VAL A 80 -7.82 1.66 -11.05
N THR A 81 -6.61 1.76 -11.61
CA THR A 81 -6.40 1.96 -13.06
C THR A 81 -6.87 0.76 -13.87
N GLY A 82 -6.61 -0.47 -13.42
CA GLY A 82 -7.12 -1.69 -14.05
C GLY A 82 -8.65 -1.72 -14.09
N ALA A 83 -9.31 -1.37 -12.99
CA ALA A 83 -10.77 -1.32 -12.91
C ALA A 83 -11.35 -0.25 -13.85
N TRP A 84 -10.70 0.90 -13.92
CA TRP A 84 -11.08 1.99 -14.82
C TRP A 84 -10.93 1.63 -16.29
N PHE A 85 -9.83 0.99 -16.70
CA PHE A 85 -9.66 0.51 -18.07
C PHE A 85 -10.74 -0.52 -18.45
N LYS A 86 -11.10 -1.42 -17.53
CA LYS A 86 -12.21 -2.36 -17.76
C LYS A 86 -13.53 -1.63 -17.96
N ALA A 87 -13.83 -0.65 -17.11
CA ALA A 87 -15.07 0.13 -17.18
C ALA A 87 -15.19 0.96 -18.48
N ARG A 88 -14.07 1.30 -19.13
CA ARG A 88 -14.06 2.00 -20.44
C ARG A 88 -14.31 1.09 -21.64
N LYS A 89 -14.08 -0.22 -21.48
CA LYS A 89 -14.26 -1.21 -22.56
C LYS A 89 -15.67 -1.84 -22.55
N ALA A 90 -16.43 -1.65 -21.49
CA ALA A 90 -17.81 -2.10 -21.34
C ALA A 90 -18.76 -1.02 -21.87
#